data_AF-A0AAV7XCH8-F1
#
_entry.id   AF-A0AAV7XCH8-F1
#
_cell.length_a   1.000
_cell.length_b   1.000
_cell.length_c   1.000
_cell.angle_alpha   90.00
_cell.angle_beta   90.00
_cell.angle_gamma   90.00
#
_symmetry.space_group_name_H-M   'P 1'
#
loop_
_entity.id
_entity.type
_entity.pdbx_description
1 polymer ?
#
loop_
_entity_poly.entity_id
_entity_poly.type
_entity_poly.pdbx_seq_one_letter_code
_entity_poly.pdbx_strand_id
1 'polypeptide(L)'
;MVSTAAVAVAALLLAVVGAKPQTSGCPMDKFDCRNGKCISGSRWCDGIDNCGNNADELTCRVCLSGSLKCKASNQCIPPGSRCDGITQCLDGSDERGCENITTGRYNLSSFQALNYV
;
A
#
# COMPACT_ATOMS: atom_id res chain seq x y z
N MET A 1 22.57 -10.66 62.20
CA MET A 1 23.25 -9.35 62.22
C MET A 1 23.86 -9.15 60.85
N VAL A 2 23.29 -8.23 60.08
CA VAL A 2 23.69 -7.90 58.71
C VAL A 2 24.88 -6.95 58.77
N SER A 3 26.00 -7.28 58.11
CA SER A 3 27.10 -6.35 57.88
C SER A 3 27.20 -6.06 56.39
N THR A 4 26.85 -4.83 56.09
CA THR A 4 26.93 -4.07 54.86
C THR A 4 28.24 -4.25 54.11
N ALA A 5 28.17 -4.71 52.85
CA ALA A 5 29.17 -4.44 51.83
C ALA A 5 28.45 -3.88 50.60
N ALA A 6 28.56 -2.56 50.45
CA ALA A 6 28.55 -1.78 49.21
C ALA A 6 27.60 -2.22 48.08
N VAL A 7 26.51 -1.47 47.96
CA VAL A 7 26.04 -0.83 46.72
C VAL A 7 26.50 -1.49 45.41
N ALA A 8 25.61 -2.27 44.82
CA ALA A 8 25.60 -2.52 43.38
C ALA A 8 24.17 -2.42 42.85
N VAL A 9 23.49 -1.31 43.15
CA VAL A 9 22.35 -0.84 42.35
C VAL A 9 22.92 -0.19 41.09
N ALA A 10 23.55 -0.99 40.23
CA ALA A 10 24.16 -0.51 38.99
C ALA A 10 24.39 -1.66 38.01
N ALA A 11 23.30 -2.35 37.64
CA ALA A 11 23.25 -3.09 36.38
C ALA A 11 22.04 -2.62 35.56
N LEU A 12 21.79 -1.31 35.59
CA LEU A 12 21.14 -0.60 34.48
C LEU A 12 22.19 -0.37 33.38
N LEU A 13 22.86 -1.44 32.95
CA LEU A 13 23.81 -1.38 31.84
C LEU A 13 23.02 -1.35 30.53
N LEU A 14 22.59 -0.14 30.18
CA LEU A 14 22.64 0.40 28.82
C LEU A 14 22.29 -0.58 27.69
N ALA A 15 21.16 -1.27 27.80
CA ALA A 15 20.32 -1.41 26.61
C ALA A 15 19.63 -0.05 26.41
N VAL A 16 20.43 0.95 26.03
CA VAL A 16 19.93 2.06 25.22
C VAL A 16 19.51 1.42 23.90
N VAL A 17 18.35 0.78 23.95
CA VAL A 17 17.54 0.44 22.79
C VAL A 17 17.69 1.64 21.89
N GLY A 18 18.25 1.45 20.70
CA GLY A 18 18.45 2.52 19.74
C GLY A 18 17.11 3.14 19.41
N ALA A 19 16.67 4.07 20.25
CA ALA A 19 15.57 4.96 20.01
C ALA A 19 16.16 5.98 19.04
N LYS A 20 16.21 5.56 17.76
CA LYS A 20 16.31 6.48 16.64
C LYS A 20 15.37 7.65 16.98
N PRO A 21 15.85 8.90 17.02
CA PRO A 21 15.03 10.02 17.42
C PRO A 21 13.82 10.05 16.48
N GLN A 22 12.64 9.75 17.05
CA GLN A 22 11.35 9.83 16.35
C GLN A 22 11.04 11.31 16.18
N THR A 23 11.74 11.92 15.23
CA THR A 23 11.47 13.24 14.71
C THR A 23 10.27 13.11 13.77
N SER A 24 9.10 13.21 14.39
CA SER A 24 7.85 13.78 13.85
C SER A 24 7.63 13.67 12.34
N GLY A 25 7.14 12.51 11.90
CA GLY A 25 6.55 12.33 10.57
C GLY A 25 7.43 11.55 9.59
N CYS A 26 6.79 10.72 8.77
CA CYS A 26 7.46 10.12 7.63
C CYS A 26 7.99 11.22 6.69
N PRO A 27 9.08 10.94 5.93
CA PRO A 27 9.55 11.84 4.87
C PRO A 27 8.40 12.28 3.95
N MET A 28 8.51 13.46 3.32
CA MET A 28 7.42 14.08 2.53
C MET A 28 6.79 13.17 1.45
N ASP A 29 7.50 12.13 1.00
CA ASP A 29 7.03 11.17 -0.02
C ASP A 29 6.62 9.79 0.56
N LYS A 30 6.50 9.69 1.88
CA LYS A 30 6.14 8.46 2.58
C LYS A 30 4.95 8.65 3.49
N PHE A 31 4.16 7.59 3.59
CA PHE A 31 2.98 7.53 4.44
C PHE A 31 3.26 6.79 5.74
N ASP A 32 2.71 7.33 6.83
CA ASP A 32 2.84 6.77 8.16
C ASP A 32 1.75 5.72 8.44
N CYS A 33 2.19 4.49 8.65
CA CYS A 33 1.37 3.35 9.05
C CYS A 33 0.83 3.45 10.48
N ARG A 34 1.17 4.51 11.22
CA ARG A 34 0.81 4.77 12.63
C ARG A 34 1.34 3.70 13.61
N ASN A 35 2.28 2.89 13.15
CA ASN A 35 3.04 1.92 13.93
C ASN A 35 4.55 2.18 13.88
N GLY A 36 4.96 3.36 13.37
CA GLY A 36 6.37 3.74 13.17
C GLY A 36 6.98 3.23 11.86
N LYS A 37 6.22 2.52 11.02
CA LYS A 37 6.62 2.13 9.66
C LYS A 37 6.19 3.20 8.66
N CYS A 38 7.08 3.52 7.73
CA CYS A 38 6.83 4.44 6.63
C CYS A 38 6.87 3.68 5.30
N ILE A 39 5.79 3.76 4.51
CA ILE A 39 5.70 3.13 3.19
C ILE A 39 5.61 4.20 2.09
N SER A 40 5.90 3.82 0.83
CA SER A 40 5.76 4.72 -0.30
C SER A 40 4.28 4.94 -0.65
N GLY A 41 3.95 6.07 -1.28
CA GLY A 41 2.58 6.31 -1.77
C GLY A 41 2.07 5.28 -2.76
N SER A 42 2.97 4.61 -3.48
CA SER A 42 2.63 3.47 -4.36
C SER A 42 2.20 2.21 -3.62
N ARG A 43 2.49 2.10 -2.33
CA ARG A 43 2.10 1.00 -1.43
C ARG A 43 0.92 1.35 -0.54
N TRP A 44 0.36 2.55 -0.73
CA TRP A 44 -0.80 2.98 0.01
C TRP A 44 -2.04 2.61 -0.80
N CYS A 45 -2.93 1.79 -0.24
CA CYS A 45 -4.13 1.30 -0.91
C CYS A 45 -3.86 0.44 -2.15
N ASP A 46 -2.77 -0.33 -2.17
CA ASP A 46 -2.43 -1.21 -3.29
C ASP A 46 -3.07 -2.61 -3.18
N GLY A 47 -3.87 -2.84 -2.12
CA GLY A 47 -4.52 -4.12 -1.84
C GLY A 47 -3.61 -5.09 -1.06
N ILE A 48 -2.42 -4.66 -0.64
CA ILE A 48 -1.44 -5.47 0.08
C ILE A 48 -1.19 -4.82 1.45
N ASP A 49 -1.18 -5.62 2.52
CA ASP A 49 -0.77 -5.12 3.84
C ASP A 49 0.74 -4.84 3.88
N ASN A 50 1.14 -3.66 3.43
CA ASN A 50 2.50 -3.19 3.51
C ASN A 50 2.82 -2.63 4.90
N CYS A 51 1.83 -2.24 5.70
CA CYS A 51 2.07 -1.74 7.04
C CYS A 51 2.30 -2.85 8.10
N GLY A 52 1.81 -4.06 7.86
CA GLY A 52 1.78 -5.19 8.80
C GLY A 52 0.67 -5.09 9.86
N ASN A 53 -0.17 -4.06 9.76
CA ASN A 53 -1.35 -3.82 10.58
C ASN A 53 -2.55 -3.38 9.71
N ASN A 54 -2.44 -3.52 8.38
CA ASN A 54 -3.42 -3.16 7.37
C ASN A 54 -3.80 -1.67 7.38
N ALA A 55 -3.01 -0.79 8.02
CA ALA A 55 -3.35 0.63 8.17
C ALA A 55 -3.39 1.37 6.83
N ASP A 56 -2.51 0.96 5.91
CA ASP A 56 -2.44 1.39 4.51
C ASP A 56 -3.67 0.99 3.69
N GLU A 57 -4.37 -0.09 4.07
CA GLU A 57 -5.55 -0.60 3.38
C GLU A 57 -6.88 -0.24 4.09
N LEU A 58 -6.83 0.06 5.39
CA LEU A 58 -7.99 0.44 6.21
C LEU A 58 -8.42 1.89 6.00
N THR A 59 -7.47 2.79 5.69
CA THR A 59 -7.74 4.25 5.60
C THR A 59 -7.70 4.77 4.16
N CYS A 60 -8.24 3.98 3.21
CA CYS A 60 -8.35 4.35 1.80
C CYS A 60 -9.63 5.16 1.50
N ARG A 61 -9.63 6.43 1.93
CA ARG A 61 -10.72 7.36 1.59
C ARG A 61 -10.54 8.02 0.23
N VAL A 62 -9.30 8.28 -0.17
CA VAL A 62 -8.95 8.95 -1.42
C VAL A 62 -7.73 8.22 -1.97
N CYS A 63 -7.87 7.63 -3.15
CA CYS A 63 -6.72 7.09 -3.87
C CYS A 63 -5.78 8.24 -4.25
N LEU A 64 -4.47 8.00 -4.30
CA LEU A 64 -3.48 9.01 -4.69
C LEU A 64 -3.88 9.68 -6.01
N SER A 65 -3.55 10.95 -6.20
CA SER A 65 -3.96 11.76 -7.36
C SER A 65 -3.74 11.03 -8.69
N GLY A 66 -4.84 10.56 -9.29
CA GLY A 66 -4.85 9.80 -10.55
C GLY A 66 -5.25 8.33 -10.40
N SER A 67 -5.08 7.72 -9.24
CA SER A 67 -5.51 6.34 -8.98
C SER A 67 -7.03 6.25 -8.82
N LEU A 68 -7.62 5.17 -9.33
CA LEU A 68 -9.05 4.90 -9.31
C LEU A 68 -9.40 3.91 -8.20
N LYS A 69 -10.45 4.22 -7.44
CA LYS A 69 -10.95 3.32 -6.40
C LYS A 69 -11.88 2.28 -7.02
N CYS A 70 -11.66 1.01 -6.69
CA CYS A 70 -12.60 -0.06 -7.03
C CYS A 70 -13.98 0.19 -6.38
N LYS A 71 -15.05 -0.28 -7.02
CA LYS A 71 -16.42 0.03 -6.60
C LYS A 71 -16.84 -0.71 -5.34
N ALA A 72 -16.47 -1.99 -5.22
CA ALA A 72 -16.83 -2.82 -4.07
C ALA A 72 -15.68 -3.04 -3.07
N SER A 73 -14.48 -2.56 -3.36
CA SER A 73 -13.32 -2.72 -2.48
C SER A 73 -12.64 -1.38 -2.18
N ASN A 74 -11.79 -1.38 -1.14
CA ASN A 74 -10.97 -0.22 -0.80
C ASN A 74 -9.66 -0.14 -1.60
N GLN A 75 -9.48 -1.03 -2.58
CA GLN A 75 -8.32 -1.10 -3.44
C GLN A 75 -8.29 0.08 -4.41
N CYS A 76 -7.11 0.63 -4.61
CA CYS A 76 -6.83 1.64 -5.62
C CYS A 76 -6.02 1.02 -6.77
N ILE A 77 -6.46 1.27 -7.99
CA ILE A 77 -5.75 0.86 -9.20
C ILE A 77 -5.18 2.08 -9.92
N PRO A 78 -4.12 1.93 -10.73
CA PRO A 78 -3.60 3.01 -11.56
C PRO A 78 -4.67 3.62 -12.49
N PRO A 79 -4.54 4.89 -12.91
CA PRO A 79 -5.46 5.50 -13.88
C PRO A 79 -5.57 4.72 -15.19
N GLY A 80 -4.44 4.17 -15.66
CA GLY A 80 -4.36 3.41 -16.92
C GLY A 80 -4.91 1.99 -16.83
N SER A 81 -5.31 1.55 -15.64
CA SER A 81 -5.82 0.20 -15.35
C SER A 81 -7.34 0.10 -15.44
N ARG A 82 -8.03 1.17 -15.81
CA ARG A 82 -9.47 1.16 -16.01
C ARG A 82 -9.75 0.96 -17.50
N CYS A 83 -10.54 -0.06 -17.81
CA CYS A 83 -10.89 -0.44 -19.18
C CYS A 83 -9.66 -0.85 -20.01
N ASP A 84 -8.66 -1.47 -19.40
CA ASP A 84 -7.44 -1.93 -20.09
C ASP A 84 -7.52 -3.39 -20.53
N GLY A 85 -8.61 -4.07 -20.22
CA GLY A 85 -8.85 -5.49 -20.50
C GLY A 85 -8.30 -6.43 -19.43
N ILE A 86 -7.74 -5.90 -18.34
CA ILE A 86 -7.15 -6.67 -17.25
C ILE A 86 -7.95 -6.39 -15.98
N THR A 87 -8.56 -7.42 -15.41
CA THR A 87 -9.21 -7.29 -14.09
C THR A 87 -8.17 -7.15 -12.99
N GLN A 88 -8.06 -5.94 -12.46
CA GLN A 88 -7.23 -5.59 -11.31
C GLN A 88 -8.06 -5.42 -10.04
N CYS A 89 -9.32 -4.97 -10.15
CA CYS A 89 -10.24 -4.95 -9.02
C CYS A 89 -10.76 -6.35 -8.70
N LEU A 90 -10.81 -6.71 -7.42
CA LEU A 90 -11.43 -7.96 -6.94
C LEU A 90 -12.87 -8.17 -7.43
N ASP A 91 -13.61 -7.09 -7.65
CA ASP A 91 -14.99 -7.11 -8.14
C ASP A 91 -15.11 -6.81 -9.64
N GLY A 92 -14.00 -6.72 -10.37
CA GLY A 92 -13.94 -6.37 -11.79
C GLY A 92 -14.60 -5.03 -12.13
N SER A 93 -14.70 -4.10 -11.18
CA SER A 93 -15.35 -2.80 -11.40
C SER A 93 -14.59 -1.88 -12.36
N ASP A 94 -13.30 -2.11 -12.50
CA ASP A 94 -12.39 -1.46 -13.43
C ASP A 94 -12.70 -1.76 -14.90
N GLU A 95 -13.23 -2.95 -15.19
CA GLU A 95 -13.60 -3.38 -16.55
C GLU A 95 -15.11 -3.29 -16.83
N ARG A 96 -15.89 -2.73 -15.90
CA ARG A 96 -17.36 -2.58 -16.04
C ARG A 96 -17.75 -1.16 -16.44
N GLY A 97 -18.71 -1.05 -17.36
CA GLY A 97 -19.24 0.25 -17.81
C GLY A 97 -18.29 1.02 -18.74
N CYS A 98 -17.41 0.29 -19.43
CA CYS A 98 -16.52 0.83 -20.43
C CYS A 98 -17.28 0.95 -21.77
N GLU A 99 -17.84 2.12 -22.03
CA GLU A 99 -18.46 2.45 -23.32
C GLU A 99 -17.33 2.61 -24.35
N ASN A 100 -17.06 1.54 -25.10
CA ASN A 100 -15.83 1.27 -25.87
C ASN A 100 -14.70 0.65 -25.06
N ILE A 101 -14.89 -0.62 -24.67
CA ILE A 101 -13.75 -1.53 -24.54
C ILE A 101 -13.19 -1.70 -25.96
N THR A 102 -12.30 -0.81 -26.38
CA THR A 102 -11.25 -1.22 -27.32
C THR A 102 -10.43 -2.22 -26.54
N THR A 103 -10.85 -3.48 -26.57
CA THR A 103 -10.14 -4.60 -25.95
C THR A 103 -8.68 -4.44 -26.28
N GLY A 104 -7.84 -4.43 -25.25
CA GLY A 104 -6.43 -4.05 -25.34
C GLY A 104 -5.81 -4.53 -26.65
N ARG A 105 -5.32 -3.59 -27.47
CA ARG A 105 -4.69 -3.84 -28.79
C ARG A 105 -5.56 -4.35 -29.94
N TYR A 106 -6.88 -4.51 -29.84
CA TYR A 106 -7.68 -4.93 -30.99
C TYR A 106 -8.78 -3.93 -31.29
N ASN A 107 -8.40 -3.01 -32.16
CA ASN A 107 -9.34 -2.18 -32.89
C ASN A 107 -10.30 -3.10 -33.66
N LEU A 108 -11.59 -3.07 -33.32
CA LEU A 108 -12.64 -3.80 -34.03
C LEU A 108 -12.93 -3.22 -35.44
N SER A 109 -11.99 -2.46 -36.00
CA SER A 109 -11.93 -2.09 -37.43
C SER A 109 -11.00 -2.98 -38.24
N SER A 110 -10.19 -3.85 -37.62
CA SER A 110 -9.09 -4.55 -38.31
C SER A 110 -8.99 -6.02 -37.87
N PHE A 111 -9.89 -6.86 -38.42
CA PHE A 111 -9.78 -8.32 -38.34
C PHE A 111 -8.41 -8.80 -38.81
N GLN A 112 -7.60 -9.33 -37.90
CA GLN A 112 -6.68 -10.41 -38.22
C GLN A 112 -6.52 -11.31 -37.00
N ALA A 113 -7.14 -12.48 -37.12
CA ALA A 113 -7.03 -13.60 -36.21
C ALA A 113 -5.56 -13.92 -35.93
N LEU A 114 -5.12 -13.72 -34.69
CA LEU A 114 -3.93 -14.41 -34.22
C LEU A 114 -4.37 -15.81 -33.82
N ASN A 115 -4.04 -16.75 -34.71
CA ASN A 115 -3.98 -18.17 -34.48
C ASN A 115 -3.34 -18.44 -33.10
N TYR A 116 -4.18 -18.89 -32.17
CA TYR A 116 -3.72 -19.66 -31.03
C TYR A 116 -3.23 -21.00 -31.59
N VAL A 117 -1.92 -21.24 -31.55
CA VAL A 117 -1.28 -22.54 -31.81
C VAL A 117 -1.78 -23.56 -30.79
#